data_AF-A0A291GWK6-F1
#
_entry.id   AF-A0A291GWK6-F1
#
_cell.length_a   1.000
_cell.length_b   1.000
_cell.length_c   1.000
_cell.angle_alpha   90.00
_cell.angle_beta   90.00
_cell.angle_gamma   90.00
#
_symmetry.space_group_name_H-M   'P 1'
#
loop_
_entity.id
_entity.type
_entity.pdbx_description
1 polymer ?
#
loop_
_entity_poly.entity_id
_entity_poly.type
_entity_poly.pdbx_seq_one_letter_code
_entity_poly.pdbx_strand_id
1 'polypeptide(L)'
;MVGCPVMCRAYGGIALPPQSIVVHTTGSRAAPTSLLSLRWLASHGRAPSGGGAMEMTGIDFDCVGCGRRHEGTDGTEHRPWPLIEFEGPEAYLRMSPWERLFRSRSTEELCLIDNGRSVDCYLSGFLSLPVRGEQALLVLQPWVRVDERDYLDLVEHWEQPAHRGEYCGTLASRLPGHPDSLSVPVRVTAPGGLPPIIVPETGSDHPLVTEAREGVSRQEAELRLRSMMLEDPRR
;
A
#
# COMPACT_ATOMS: atom_id res chain seq x y z
N MET A 1 6.68 -25.26 10.82
CA MET A 1 6.75 -23.82 11.15
C MET A 1 7.50 -23.14 10.04
N VAL A 2 6.78 -22.68 9.01
CA VAL A 2 7.34 -21.84 7.94
C VAL A 2 6.26 -20.80 7.67
N GLY A 3 6.32 -19.68 8.38
CA GLY A 3 5.53 -18.50 8.03
C GLY A 3 6.01 -18.01 6.67
N CYS A 4 5.12 -18.03 5.68
CA CYS A 4 5.44 -17.55 4.34
C CYS A 4 5.29 -16.03 4.29
N PRO A 5 6.19 -15.31 3.61
CA PRO A 5 6.55 -13.95 3.95
C PRO A 5 5.81 -12.93 3.08
N VAL A 6 4.70 -12.40 3.60
CA VAL A 6 4.26 -11.04 3.19
C VAL A 6 5.34 -9.99 3.58
N MET A 7 6.33 -10.40 4.38
CA MET A 7 7.51 -9.65 4.84
C MET A 7 8.73 -9.68 3.89
N CYS A 8 8.73 -10.39 2.76
CA CYS A 8 9.98 -10.68 2.05
C CYS A 8 10.64 -9.46 1.38
N ARG A 9 9.88 -8.38 1.10
CA ARG A 9 10.44 -7.09 0.63
C ARG A 9 10.75 -6.09 1.75
N ALA A 10 10.32 -6.35 2.99
CA ALA A 10 10.59 -5.46 4.12
C ALA A 10 12.07 -5.46 4.58
N TYR A 11 12.93 -6.31 4.01
CA TYR A 11 14.28 -6.57 4.54
C TYR A 11 15.40 -6.63 3.50
N GLY A 12 15.27 -5.98 2.34
CA GLY A 12 16.26 -6.11 1.28
C GLY A 12 16.44 -4.89 0.39
N GLY A 13 16.96 -3.79 0.93
CA GLY A 13 17.42 -2.65 0.13
C GLY A 13 17.40 -1.34 0.91
N ILE A 14 18.52 -0.95 1.50
CA ILE A 14 18.69 0.38 2.10
C ILE A 14 18.78 1.39 0.96
N ALA A 15 17.68 2.08 0.67
CA ALA A 15 17.67 3.24 -0.22
C ALA A 15 17.85 4.50 0.62
N LEU A 16 19.04 5.10 0.54
CA LEU A 16 19.30 6.42 1.10
C LEU A 16 18.32 7.44 0.50
N PRO A 17 17.77 8.38 1.30
CA PRO A 17 16.91 9.42 0.76
C PRO A 17 17.68 10.24 -0.30
N PRO A 18 17.03 10.64 -1.40
CA PRO A 18 17.66 11.48 -2.42
C PRO A 18 18.10 12.80 -1.76
N GLN A 19 19.41 12.97 -1.67
CA GLN A 19 20.01 14.14 -1.05
C GLN A 19 19.72 15.38 -1.92
N SER A 20 19.22 16.43 -1.24
CA SER A 20 19.09 17.85 -1.60
C SER A 20 18.00 18.32 -2.59
N ILE A 21 16.82 18.63 -2.04
CA ILE A 21 16.05 19.84 -2.36
C ILE A 21 15.84 20.59 -1.04
N VAL A 22 16.07 21.91 -1.03
CA VAL A 22 15.99 22.75 0.18
C VAL A 22 14.53 23.03 0.51
N VAL A 23 14.09 22.63 1.71
CA VAL A 23 12.75 22.90 2.23
C VAL A 23 12.84 23.83 3.44
N HIS A 24 11.97 24.85 3.48
CA HIS A 24 11.94 25.86 4.54
C HIS A 24 11.02 25.44 5.69
N THR A 25 11.53 25.43 6.93
CA THR A 25 10.76 25.07 8.14
C THR A 25 10.51 26.27 9.06
N THR A 26 9.32 26.33 9.66
CA THR A 26 9.01 27.15 10.86
C THR A 26 8.11 26.33 11.80
N GLY A 27 8.42 26.34 13.10
CA GLY A 27 8.13 25.20 13.99
C GLY A 27 7.14 25.37 15.15
N SER A 28 7.02 24.23 15.87
CA SER A 28 6.49 23.98 17.23
C SER A 28 4.96 24.07 17.41
N ARG A 29 4.26 23.25 18.22
CA ARG A 29 4.56 22.63 19.53
C ARG A 29 3.59 21.45 19.83
N ALA A 30 4.01 20.48 20.65
CA ALA A 30 3.38 19.18 20.93
C ALA A 30 2.36 19.15 22.10
N ALA A 31 1.53 18.08 22.16
CA ALA A 31 0.89 17.50 23.35
C ALA A 31 0.27 16.10 23.03
N PRO A 32 -0.01 15.21 24.03
CA PRO A 32 0.23 13.76 23.87
C PRO A 32 -1.02 12.84 23.95
N THR A 33 -0.73 11.53 23.93
CA THR A 33 -1.47 10.34 24.43
C THR A 33 -2.53 9.67 23.55
N SER A 34 -2.32 8.39 23.20
CA SER A 34 -2.89 7.23 23.90
C SER A 34 -2.47 5.92 23.18
N LEU A 35 -2.11 4.90 23.96
CA LEU A 35 -1.75 3.57 23.46
C LEU A 35 -3.03 2.75 23.26
N LEU A 36 -3.32 2.35 22.02
CA LEU A 36 -4.32 1.33 21.73
C LEU A 36 -3.63 0.07 21.22
N SER A 37 -3.62 -0.95 22.08
CA SER A 37 -3.20 -2.30 21.72
C SER A 37 -4.39 -3.04 21.13
N LEU A 38 -4.37 -3.35 19.84
CA LEU A 38 -5.37 -4.22 19.23
C LEU A 38 -4.99 -5.68 19.51
N ARG A 39 -5.63 -6.25 20.54
CA ARG A 39 -5.70 -7.70 20.74
C ARG A 39 -6.93 -8.22 19.99
N TRP A 40 -6.71 -9.12 19.05
CA TRP A 40 -7.77 -9.74 18.27
C TRP A 40 -8.44 -10.86 19.09
N LEU A 41 -9.72 -10.73 19.38
CA LEU A 41 -10.53 -11.75 20.03
C LEU A 41 -11.20 -12.62 18.96
N ALA A 42 -10.82 -13.89 18.94
CA ALA A 42 -11.43 -14.91 18.09
C ALA A 42 -12.81 -15.30 18.64
N SER A 43 -13.86 -15.13 17.84
CA SER A 43 -15.15 -15.80 18.07
C SER A 43 -15.38 -16.82 16.97
N HIS A 44 -15.41 -18.10 17.36
CA HIS A 44 -15.70 -19.22 16.47
C HIS A 44 -17.21 -19.32 16.25
N GLY A 45 -17.65 -19.13 15.01
CA GLY A 45 -18.98 -19.50 14.56
C GLY A 45 -18.85 -20.41 13.33
N ARG A 46 -19.30 -21.65 13.45
CA ARG A 46 -19.33 -22.63 12.35
C ARG A 46 -20.73 -22.64 11.74
N ALA A 47 -20.84 -22.54 10.42
CA ALA A 47 -22.09 -22.79 9.69
C ALA A 47 -21.80 -23.48 8.34
N PRO A 48 -22.75 -24.23 7.78
CA PRO A 48 -22.49 -25.43 6.98
C PRO A 48 -22.44 -25.21 5.46
N SER A 49 -21.84 -26.20 4.80
CA SER A 49 -21.61 -26.36 3.37
C SER A 49 -22.87 -26.69 2.57
N GLY A 50 -23.03 -26.06 1.40
CA GLY A 50 -23.92 -26.56 0.34
C GLY A 50 -24.13 -25.57 -0.80
N GLY A 51 -23.60 -25.89 -1.98
CA GLY A 51 -23.88 -25.21 -3.25
C GLY A 51 -22.63 -25.11 -4.11
N GLY A 52 -22.59 -25.85 -5.23
CA GLY A 52 -21.44 -25.93 -6.13
C GLY A 52 -21.04 -24.57 -6.69
N ALA A 53 -20.06 -23.95 -6.05
CA ALA A 53 -19.29 -22.88 -6.64
C ALA A 53 -18.34 -23.51 -7.66
N MET A 54 -18.22 -22.90 -8.84
CA MET A 54 -17.03 -23.10 -9.68
C MET A 54 -15.83 -23.00 -8.75
N GLU A 55 -15.11 -24.11 -8.61
CA GLU A 55 -13.90 -24.17 -7.80
C GLU A 55 -12.90 -23.22 -8.48
N MET A 56 -12.84 -21.98 -7.99
CA MET A 56 -11.87 -21.01 -8.44
C MET A 56 -10.53 -21.55 -7.96
N THR A 57 -9.83 -22.22 -8.87
CA THR A 57 -8.46 -22.69 -8.65
C THR A 57 -7.65 -21.50 -8.15
N GLY A 58 -6.92 -21.68 -7.06
CA GLY A 58 -6.14 -20.60 -6.44
C GLY A 58 -5.17 -19.93 -7.42
N ILE A 59 -4.61 -18.80 -7.02
CA ILE A 59 -3.77 -17.97 -7.89
C ILE A 59 -2.32 -18.47 -7.84
N ASP A 60 -1.73 -18.68 -9.01
CA ASP A 60 -0.32 -19.07 -9.15
C ASP A 60 0.52 -17.86 -9.54
N PHE A 61 1.67 -17.66 -8.89
CA PHE A 61 2.60 -16.59 -9.26
C PHE A 61 4.06 -16.92 -8.93
N ASP A 62 4.98 -16.27 -9.64
CA ASP A 62 6.41 -16.32 -9.34
C ASP A 62 6.77 -15.12 -8.48
N CYS A 63 7.25 -15.38 -7.26
CA CYS A 63 7.55 -14.32 -6.29
C CYS A 63 8.97 -13.80 -6.52
N VAL A 64 9.10 -12.53 -6.90
CA VAL A 64 10.41 -11.85 -7.03
C VAL A 64 11.14 -11.80 -5.69
N GLY A 65 10.42 -11.53 -4.60
CA GLY A 65 11.03 -11.36 -3.26
C GLY A 65 11.67 -12.62 -2.68
N CYS A 66 11.13 -13.82 -2.98
CA CYS A 66 11.71 -15.08 -2.48
C CYS A 66 12.27 -16.01 -3.56
N GLY A 67 12.11 -15.66 -4.84
CA GLY A 67 12.61 -16.42 -5.99
C GLY A 67 11.92 -17.76 -6.23
N ARG A 68 10.73 -17.99 -5.66
CA ARG A 68 9.98 -19.26 -5.80
C ARG A 68 8.64 -19.05 -6.46
N ARG A 69 8.15 -20.10 -7.12
CA ARG A 69 6.78 -20.22 -7.59
C ARG A 69 5.85 -20.59 -6.44
N HIS A 70 4.74 -19.88 -6.31
CA HIS A 70 3.66 -20.15 -5.38
C HIS A 70 2.45 -20.63 -6.15
N GLU A 71 1.87 -21.75 -5.72
CA GLU A 71 0.74 -22.38 -6.42
C GLU A 71 -0.49 -22.46 -5.52
N GLY A 72 -1.65 -22.24 -6.13
CA GLY A 72 -2.99 -22.29 -5.57
C GLY A 72 -3.22 -21.29 -4.43
N THR A 73 -2.57 -20.13 -4.44
CA THR A 73 -2.71 -19.16 -3.35
C THR A 73 -4.15 -18.67 -3.19
N ASP A 74 -4.56 -18.50 -1.94
CA ASP A 74 -5.96 -18.27 -1.56
C ASP A 74 -6.16 -17.00 -0.73
N GLY A 75 -5.09 -16.21 -0.52
CA GLY A 75 -5.14 -14.95 0.20
C GLY A 75 -5.03 -15.09 1.71
N THR A 76 -4.98 -16.32 2.25
CA THR A 76 -4.76 -16.57 3.68
C THR A 76 -3.32 -16.26 4.09
N GLU A 77 -3.07 -16.11 5.39
CA GLU A 77 -1.71 -15.87 5.93
C GLU A 77 -0.70 -16.95 5.49
N HIS A 78 -1.14 -18.21 5.37
CA HIS A 78 -0.27 -19.33 5.01
C HIS A 78 -0.02 -19.44 3.50
N ARG A 79 -0.96 -18.93 2.69
CA ARG A 79 -0.89 -18.97 1.22
C ARG A 79 -1.33 -17.63 0.63
N PRO A 80 -0.58 -16.55 0.92
CA PRO A 80 -0.98 -15.20 0.56
C PRO A 80 -1.00 -15.05 -0.96
N TRP A 81 -1.93 -14.24 -1.44
CA TRP A 81 -1.94 -13.76 -2.82
C TRP A 81 -0.73 -12.86 -3.11
N PRO A 82 -0.37 -12.66 -4.39
CA PRO A 82 0.68 -11.71 -4.73
C PRO A 82 0.27 -10.29 -4.31
N LEU A 83 1.27 -9.50 -3.92
CA LEU A 83 1.09 -8.07 -3.66
C LEU A 83 0.79 -7.35 -4.98
N ILE A 84 -0.22 -6.48 -5.00
CA ILE A 84 -0.45 -5.58 -6.13
C ILE A 84 0.44 -4.35 -5.96
N GLU A 85 1.52 -4.29 -6.73
CA GLU A 85 2.51 -3.21 -6.69
C GLU A 85 2.32 -2.22 -7.83
N PHE A 86 2.69 -0.97 -7.60
CA PHE A 86 2.62 0.11 -8.59
C PHE A 86 4.01 0.71 -8.79
N GLU A 87 4.43 0.86 -10.05
CA GLU A 87 5.78 1.35 -10.40
C GLU A 87 6.09 2.77 -9.91
N GLY A 88 5.05 3.58 -9.68
CA GLY A 88 5.18 4.98 -9.29
C GLY A 88 3.81 5.63 -9.09
N PRO A 89 3.78 6.86 -8.57
CA PRO A 89 2.55 7.63 -8.57
C PRO A 89 2.12 7.91 -10.02
N GLU A 90 0.82 7.98 -10.26
CA GLU A 90 0.23 8.20 -11.57
C GLU A 90 0.77 9.47 -12.26
N ALA A 91 1.08 10.52 -11.48
CA ALA A 91 1.71 11.73 -11.97
C ALA A 91 3.09 11.44 -12.62
N TYR A 92 3.91 10.61 -11.98
CA TYR A 92 5.21 10.18 -12.51
C TYR A 92 5.05 9.28 -13.74
N LEU A 93 4.06 8.38 -13.74
CA LEU A 93 3.81 7.48 -14.87
C LEU A 93 3.39 8.22 -16.14
N ARG A 94 2.73 9.37 -16.02
CA ARG A 94 2.35 10.23 -17.16
C ARG A 94 3.47 11.11 -17.69
N MET A 95 4.57 11.26 -16.96
CA MET A 95 5.71 12.06 -17.41
C MET A 95 6.46 11.37 -18.54
N SER A 96 6.94 12.15 -19.50
CA SER A 96 7.89 11.70 -20.52
C SER A 96 9.24 11.28 -19.88
N PRO A 97 10.06 10.47 -20.57
CA PRO A 97 11.39 10.09 -20.05
C PRO A 97 12.28 11.28 -19.70
N TRP A 98 12.21 12.36 -20.51
CA TRP A 98 12.94 13.60 -20.23
C TRP A 98 12.43 14.29 -18.97
N GLU A 99 11.12 14.39 -18.78
CA GLU A 99 10.58 14.98 -17.56
C GLU A 99 10.97 14.16 -16.33
N ARG A 100 10.90 12.83 -16.39
CA ARG A 100 11.31 11.96 -15.26
C ARG A 100 12.77 12.19 -14.89
N LEU A 101 13.67 12.30 -15.87
CA LEU A 101 15.10 12.52 -15.62
C LEU A 101 15.40 13.89 -14.97
N PHE A 102 14.73 14.95 -15.44
CA PHE A 102 15.06 16.31 -15.02
C PHE A 102 14.21 16.85 -13.88
N ARG A 103 12.97 16.37 -13.72
CA ARG A 103 11.98 16.93 -12.79
C ARG A 103 11.57 15.99 -11.67
N SER A 104 12.02 14.73 -11.64
CA SER A 104 11.69 13.85 -10.52
C SER A 104 12.88 13.15 -9.90
N ARG A 105 12.70 12.73 -8.65
CA ARG A 105 13.60 11.87 -7.90
C ARG A 105 12.74 10.77 -7.31
N SER A 106 12.95 9.52 -7.73
CA SER A 106 12.13 8.38 -7.32
C SER A 106 12.99 7.22 -6.85
N THR A 107 12.59 6.59 -5.76
CA THR A 107 12.99 5.24 -5.31
C THR A 107 11.78 4.30 -5.47
N GLU A 108 11.83 3.09 -4.90
CA GLU A 108 10.68 2.17 -4.84
C GLU A 108 9.58 2.67 -3.89
N GLU A 109 9.95 3.48 -2.89
CA GLU A 109 9.07 3.93 -1.80
C GLU A 109 8.79 5.42 -1.78
N LEU A 110 9.65 6.24 -2.39
CA LEU A 110 9.57 7.70 -2.33
C LEU A 110 9.63 8.29 -3.73
N CYS A 111 8.87 9.34 -3.97
CA CYS A 111 8.92 10.07 -5.24
C CYS A 111 8.69 11.56 -4.99
N LEU A 112 9.57 12.38 -5.53
CA LEU A 112 9.47 13.84 -5.54
C LEU A 112 9.34 14.30 -6.98
N ILE A 113 8.40 15.21 -7.26
CA ILE A 113 8.21 15.81 -8.58
C ILE A 113 8.26 17.34 -8.46
N ASP A 114 9.21 17.96 -9.14
CA ASP A 114 9.31 19.41 -9.27
C ASP A 114 8.34 19.92 -10.35
N ASN A 115 7.39 20.74 -9.91
CA ASN A 115 6.40 21.40 -10.76
C ASN A 115 6.75 22.87 -11.07
N GLY A 116 7.97 23.31 -10.75
CA GLY A 116 8.51 24.65 -10.98
C GLY A 116 8.03 25.71 -9.98
N ARG A 117 6.96 25.44 -9.23
CA ARG A 117 6.43 26.31 -8.15
C ARG A 117 6.45 25.63 -6.78
N SER A 118 6.34 24.32 -6.77
CA SER A 118 6.27 23.47 -5.60
C SER A 118 6.84 22.10 -5.95
N VAL A 119 7.17 21.34 -4.90
CA VAL A 119 7.55 19.93 -5.03
C VAL A 119 6.38 19.09 -4.54
N ASP A 120 5.84 18.26 -5.42
CA ASP A 120 4.87 17.25 -5.01
C ASP A 120 5.63 16.07 -4.36
N CYS A 121 5.19 15.70 -3.16
CA CYS A 121 5.80 14.65 -2.38
C CYS A 121 4.91 13.41 -2.35
N TYR A 122 5.48 12.26 -2.70
CA TYR A 122 4.78 10.99 -2.74
C TYR A 122 5.55 9.91 -1.98
N LEU A 123 4.80 9.02 -1.36
CA LEU A 123 5.30 7.81 -0.71
C LEU A 123 4.45 6.60 -1.11
N SER A 124 5.03 5.40 -1.09
CA SER A 124 4.27 4.15 -1.17
C SER A 124 4.08 3.51 0.21
N GLY A 125 3.04 2.70 0.34
CA GLY A 125 2.70 2.02 1.59
C GLY A 125 1.67 0.94 1.35
N PHE A 126 1.33 0.16 2.37
CA PHE A 126 0.39 -0.96 2.24
C PHE A 126 -1.05 -0.56 2.53
N LEU A 127 -1.94 -0.88 1.59
CA LEU A 127 -3.39 -0.83 1.76
C LEU A 127 -3.93 -2.26 1.71
N SER A 128 -4.57 -2.71 2.78
CA SER A 128 -5.13 -4.07 2.88
C SER A 128 -6.65 -4.02 2.85
N LEU A 129 -7.26 -4.86 2.00
CA LEU A 129 -8.71 -5.06 1.92
C LEU A 129 -9.04 -6.47 2.42
N PRO A 130 -9.85 -6.64 3.48
CA PRO A 130 -10.23 -7.96 3.93
C PRO A 130 -11.17 -8.65 2.94
N VAL A 131 -11.14 -9.98 2.88
CA VAL A 131 -12.13 -10.76 2.12
C VAL A 131 -13.33 -11.06 3.02
N ARG A 132 -14.53 -10.72 2.56
CA ARG A 132 -15.77 -10.87 3.34
C ARG A 132 -16.00 -12.32 3.76
N GLY A 133 -16.12 -12.55 5.07
CA GLY A 133 -16.41 -13.86 5.63
C GLY A 133 -15.24 -14.85 5.62
N GLU A 134 -14.04 -14.39 5.27
CA GLU A 134 -12.86 -15.25 5.12
C GLU A 134 -11.65 -14.67 5.86
N GLN A 135 -10.71 -15.54 6.25
CA GLN A 135 -9.43 -15.14 6.84
C GLN A 135 -8.39 -14.90 5.73
N ALA A 136 -8.72 -14.01 4.79
CA ALA A 136 -7.89 -13.67 3.65
C ALA A 136 -7.81 -12.16 3.43
N LEU A 137 -6.70 -11.70 2.87
CA LEU A 137 -6.44 -10.29 2.57
C LEU A 137 -6.04 -10.13 1.11
N LEU A 138 -6.61 -9.10 0.46
CA LEU A 138 -6.04 -8.51 -0.74
C LEU A 138 -5.14 -7.35 -0.30
N VAL A 139 -3.85 -7.40 -0.66
CA VAL A 139 -2.89 -6.36 -0.28
C VAL A 139 -2.41 -5.63 -1.53
N LEU A 140 -2.44 -4.30 -1.46
CA LEU A 140 -1.94 -3.38 -2.48
C LEU A 140 -0.83 -2.52 -1.88
N GLN A 141 0.12 -2.09 -2.70
CA GLN A 141 1.15 -1.09 -2.34
C GLN A 141 1.00 0.18 -3.19
N PRO A 142 -0.07 0.98 -3.01
CA PRO A 142 -0.28 2.18 -3.80
C PRO A 142 0.62 3.34 -3.36
N TRP A 143 0.64 4.37 -4.19
CA TRP A 143 1.28 5.65 -3.91
C TRP A 143 0.27 6.65 -3.35
N VAL A 144 0.77 7.51 -2.47
CA VAL A 144 0.00 8.57 -1.81
C VAL A 144 0.77 9.87 -1.96
N ARG A 145 0.07 10.94 -2.34
CA ARG A 145 0.58 12.31 -2.24
C ARG A 145 0.37 12.81 -0.83
N VAL A 146 1.41 13.35 -0.21
CA VAL A 146 1.38 13.98 1.11
C VAL A 146 1.91 15.40 1.01
N ASP A 147 1.64 16.21 2.03
CA ASP A 147 2.22 17.53 2.12
C ASP A 147 3.73 17.45 2.42
N GLU A 148 4.48 18.44 1.97
CA GLU A 148 5.94 18.48 2.06
C GLU A 148 6.45 18.35 3.51
N ARG A 149 5.76 18.98 4.46
CA ARG A 149 6.09 18.87 5.89
C ARG A 149 5.99 17.43 6.40
N ASP A 150 4.91 16.75 6.04
CA ASP A 150 4.63 15.38 6.48
C ASP A 150 5.61 14.39 5.84
N TYR A 151 5.95 14.62 4.56
CA TYR A 151 7.00 13.87 3.87
C TYR A 151 8.35 13.99 4.59
N LEU A 152 8.76 15.21 4.96
CA LEU A 152 10.03 15.43 5.65
C LEU A 152 10.07 14.78 7.02
N ASP A 153 9.00 14.94 7.81
CA ASP A 153 8.90 14.30 9.12
C ASP A 153 9.03 12.78 9.00
N LEU A 154 8.33 12.17 8.04
CA LEU A 154 8.43 10.75 7.76
C LEU A 154 9.87 10.33 7.38
N VAL A 155 10.50 11.03 6.44
CA VAL A 155 11.85 10.68 5.94
C VAL A 155 12.92 10.84 7.03
N GLU A 156 12.84 11.91 7.84
CA GLU A 156 13.76 12.14 8.96
C GLU A 156 13.69 11.02 10.02
N HIS A 157 12.52 10.39 10.15
CA HIS A 157 12.25 9.36 11.14
C HIS A 157 12.10 7.95 10.55
N TRP A 158 12.40 7.75 9.27
CA TRP A 158 12.14 6.49 8.55
C TRP A 158 12.78 5.28 9.23
N GLU A 159 14.05 5.41 9.61
CA GLU A 159 14.83 4.35 10.26
C GLU A 159 14.66 4.29 11.78
N GLN A 160 13.85 5.19 12.36
CA GLN A 160 13.68 5.28 13.82
C GLN A 160 12.57 4.32 14.28
N PRO A 161 12.88 3.17 14.92
CA PRO A 161 11.86 2.15 15.21
C PRO A 161 10.83 2.59 16.26
N ALA A 162 11.18 3.59 17.06
CA ALA A 162 10.30 4.19 18.06
C ALA A 162 9.37 5.27 17.49
N HIS A 163 9.62 5.74 16.26
CA HIS A 163 8.80 6.77 15.64
C HIS A 163 7.38 6.27 15.37
N ARG A 164 6.40 7.14 15.58
CA ARG A 164 5.00 6.89 15.24
C ARG A 164 4.47 8.15 14.57
N GLY A 165 4.30 8.07 13.26
CA GLY A 165 3.77 9.16 12.44
C GLY A 165 2.34 8.88 11.99
N GLU A 166 1.51 9.91 11.98
CA GLU A 166 0.21 9.91 11.30
C GLU A 166 0.13 11.13 10.39
N TYR A 167 -0.16 10.89 9.12
CA TYR A 167 -0.15 11.91 8.09
C TYR A 167 -1.43 11.84 7.26
N CYS A 168 -1.86 12.99 6.77
CA CYS A 168 -2.95 13.07 5.80
C CYS A 168 -2.37 12.94 4.39
N GLY A 169 -3.10 12.28 3.51
CA GLY A 169 -2.66 12.15 2.13
C GLY A 169 -3.81 11.92 1.18
N THR A 170 -3.45 11.74 -0.08
CA THR A 170 -4.39 11.51 -1.18
C THR A 170 -3.85 10.40 -2.06
N LEU A 171 -4.66 9.37 -2.36
CA LEU A 171 -4.26 8.31 -3.27
C LEU A 171 -3.82 8.87 -4.61
N ALA A 172 -2.66 8.40 -5.06
CA ALA A 172 -1.97 8.79 -6.28
C ALA A 172 -1.74 7.60 -7.22
N SER A 173 -2.36 6.45 -6.94
CA SER A 173 -2.38 5.28 -7.84
C SER A 173 -3.81 4.99 -8.28
N ARG A 174 -3.97 4.56 -9.54
CA ARG A 174 -5.24 4.02 -10.03
C ARG A 174 -5.38 2.57 -9.60
N LEU A 175 -6.19 2.31 -8.59
CA LEU A 175 -6.40 0.97 -8.07
C LEU A 175 -7.28 0.13 -9.02
N PRO A 176 -6.99 -1.17 -9.20
CA PRO A 176 -7.89 -2.07 -9.92
C PRO A 176 -9.25 -2.13 -9.20
N GLY A 177 -10.33 -2.02 -9.97
CA GLY A 177 -11.70 -1.90 -9.45
C GLY A 177 -12.12 -0.47 -9.07
N HIS A 178 -11.19 0.49 -9.01
CA HIS A 178 -11.47 1.91 -8.70
C HIS A 178 -10.68 2.85 -9.64
N PRO A 179 -11.10 3.02 -10.90
CA PRO A 179 -10.41 3.91 -11.85
C PRO A 179 -10.41 5.39 -11.41
N ASP A 180 -11.34 5.76 -10.53
CA ASP A 180 -11.55 7.05 -9.87
C ASP A 180 -10.84 7.17 -8.51
N SER A 181 -10.02 6.19 -8.12
CA SER A 181 -9.26 6.21 -6.86
C SER A 181 -8.25 7.35 -6.74
N LEU A 182 -7.88 7.98 -7.85
CA LEU A 182 -7.10 9.21 -7.83
C LEU A 182 -7.90 10.28 -7.09
N SER A 183 -7.33 10.86 -6.05
CA SER A 183 -7.98 11.87 -5.19
C SER A 183 -8.74 11.34 -3.97
N VAL A 184 -8.76 10.03 -3.73
CA VAL A 184 -9.35 9.49 -2.49
C VAL A 184 -8.49 9.92 -1.29
N PRO A 185 -9.06 10.63 -0.29
CA PRO A 185 -8.33 10.99 0.91
C PRO A 185 -7.97 9.75 1.73
N VAL A 186 -6.75 9.71 2.26
CA VAL A 186 -6.23 8.59 3.06
C VAL A 186 -5.48 9.11 4.28
N ARG A 187 -5.44 8.27 5.32
CA ARG A 187 -4.47 8.34 6.40
C ARG A 187 -3.27 7.49 6.07
N VAL A 188 -2.09 8.01 6.38
CA VAL A 188 -0.83 7.28 6.33
C VAL A 188 -0.32 7.13 7.75
N THR A 189 -0.17 5.90 8.22
CA THR A 189 0.43 5.59 9.53
C THR A 189 1.82 5.03 9.31
N ALA A 190 2.83 5.68 9.87
CA ALA A 190 4.21 5.25 9.86
C ALA A 190 4.58 4.61 11.20
N PRO A 191 4.71 3.28 11.29
CA PRO A 191 5.00 2.59 12.53
C PRO A 191 6.49 2.63 12.92
N GLY A 192 7.37 3.23 12.11
CA GLY A 192 8.83 3.29 12.33
C GLY A 192 9.53 1.98 11.97
N GLY A 193 10.53 2.03 11.09
CA GLY A 193 11.30 0.85 10.67
C GLY A 193 10.53 -0.20 9.86
N LEU A 194 9.28 0.09 9.47
CA LEU A 194 8.47 -0.71 8.55
C LEU A 194 7.78 0.23 7.53
N PRO A 195 7.41 -0.28 6.34
CA PRO A 195 6.68 0.52 5.37
C PRO A 195 5.37 1.11 5.93
N PRO A 196 4.96 2.31 5.49
CA PRO A 196 3.73 2.94 5.95
C PRO A 196 2.48 2.11 5.65
N ILE A 197 1.46 2.26 6.49
CA ILE A 197 0.12 1.68 6.29
C ILE A 197 -0.81 2.79 5.79
N ILE A 198 -1.59 2.49 4.76
CA ILE A 198 -2.52 3.42 4.13
C ILE A 198 -3.95 2.97 4.40
N VAL A 199 -4.78 3.88 4.92
CA VAL A 199 -6.20 3.63 5.20
C VAL A 199 -7.05 4.72 4.56
N PRO A 200 -8.05 4.40 3.73
CA PRO A 200 -9.02 5.38 3.24
C PRO A 200 -9.71 6.14 4.37
N GLU A 201 -9.80 7.45 4.26
CA GLU A 201 -10.43 8.30 5.27
C GLU A 201 -11.95 8.09 5.30
N THR A 202 -12.50 7.89 6.49
CA THR A 202 -13.91 7.50 6.69
C THR A 202 -14.95 8.55 6.27
N GLY A 203 -14.54 9.81 6.06
CA GLY A 203 -15.41 10.91 5.63
C GLY A 203 -15.61 10.99 4.11
N SER A 204 -15.01 10.09 3.33
CA SER A 204 -15.18 10.02 1.87
C SER A 204 -16.30 9.05 1.49
N ASP A 205 -17.13 9.42 0.52
CA ASP A 205 -18.18 8.56 -0.03
C ASP A 205 -17.66 7.52 -1.04
N HIS A 206 -16.34 7.47 -1.25
CA HIS A 206 -15.74 6.58 -2.22
C HIS A 206 -15.89 5.09 -1.80
N PRO A 207 -16.30 4.17 -2.69
CA PRO A 207 -16.55 2.77 -2.34
C PRO A 207 -15.39 2.03 -1.66
N LEU A 208 -14.15 2.41 -1.98
CA LEU A 208 -12.92 1.92 -1.33
C LEU A 208 -12.94 2.06 0.21
N VAL A 209 -13.60 3.09 0.76
CA VAL A 209 -13.73 3.28 2.22
C VAL A 209 -14.53 2.12 2.83
N THR A 210 -15.67 1.79 2.21
CA THR A 210 -16.51 0.67 2.62
C THR A 210 -15.77 -0.66 2.45
N GLU A 211 -15.04 -0.84 1.34
CA GLU A 211 -14.25 -2.04 1.11
C GLU A 211 -13.10 -2.21 2.13
N ALA A 212 -12.43 -1.14 2.52
CA ALA A 212 -11.37 -1.20 3.53
C ALA A 212 -11.92 -1.59 4.91
N ARG A 213 -13.17 -1.20 5.23
CA ARG A 213 -13.83 -1.50 6.50
C ARG A 213 -14.50 -2.87 6.52
N GLU A 214 -15.29 -3.17 5.49
CA GLU A 214 -16.20 -4.31 5.44
C GLU A 214 -15.68 -5.44 4.56
N GLY A 215 -14.66 -5.16 3.76
CA GLY A 215 -14.03 -6.11 2.86
C GLY A 215 -14.60 -6.11 1.45
N VAL A 216 -13.89 -6.81 0.58
CA VAL A 216 -14.26 -7.15 -0.80
C VAL A 216 -14.76 -8.60 -0.87
N SER A 217 -15.51 -8.95 -1.92
CA SER A 217 -15.81 -10.37 -2.18
C SER A 217 -14.55 -11.09 -2.68
N ARG A 218 -14.46 -12.40 -2.48
CA ARG A 218 -13.39 -13.22 -3.06
C ARG A 218 -13.30 -13.07 -4.58
N GLN A 219 -14.45 -13.12 -5.25
CA GLN A 219 -14.51 -12.97 -6.70
C GLN A 219 -13.89 -11.64 -7.17
N GLU A 220 -14.21 -10.55 -6.49
CA GLU A 220 -13.66 -9.23 -6.81
C GLU A 220 -12.16 -9.15 -6.50
N ALA A 221 -11.72 -9.69 -5.36
CA ALA A 221 -10.31 -9.71 -5.01
C ALA A 221 -9.47 -10.44 -6.05
N GLU A 222 -9.91 -11.63 -6.46
CA GLU A 222 -9.21 -12.41 -7.47
C GLU A 222 -9.34 -11.80 -8.88
N LEU A 223 -10.43 -11.10 -9.20
CA LEU A 223 -10.56 -10.35 -10.45
C LEU A 223 -9.49 -9.26 -10.53
N ARG A 224 -9.32 -8.47 -9.46
CA ARG A 224 -8.29 -7.41 -9.37
C ARG A 224 -6.87 -7.97 -9.47
N LEU A 225 -6.61 -9.13 -8.86
CA LEU A 225 -5.32 -9.79 -8.99
C LEU A 225 -5.05 -10.22 -10.43
N ARG A 226 -6.04 -10.89 -11.06
CA ARG A 226 -5.90 -11.34 -12.45
C ARG A 226 -5.77 -10.19 -13.43
N SER A 227 -6.46 -9.06 -13.23
CA SER A 227 -6.30 -7.89 -14.11
C SER A 227 -4.87 -7.36 -14.07
N MET A 228 -4.28 -7.23 -12.87
CA MET A 228 -2.90 -6.76 -12.73
C MET A 228 -1.88 -7.74 -13.34
N MET A 229 -2.11 -9.05 -13.21
CA MET A 229 -1.23 -10.06 -13.79
C MET A 229 -1.27 -10.11 -15.33
N LEU A 230 -2.34 -9.63 -15.96
CA LEU A 230 -2.46 -9.52 -17.43
C LEU A 230 -1.82 -8.24 -17.97
N GLU A 231 -1.75 -7.18 -17.16
CA GLU A 231 -1.22 -5.88 -17.55
C GLU A 231 0.31 -5.80 -17.47
N ASP A 232 0.97 -6.69 -16.72
CA ASP A 232 2.43 -6.71 -16.60
C ASP A 232 3.12 -7.29 -17.84
N PRO A 233 3.81 -6.48 -18.67
CA PRO A 233 4.51 -6.95 -19.88
C PRO A 233 5.83 -7.66 -19.57
N ARG A 234 6.23 -7.75 -18.29
CA ARG A 234 7.50 -8.36 -17.86
C ARG A 234 7.39 -9.86 -17.58
N ARG A 235 6.29 -10.49 -17.99
CA ARG A 235 6.14 -11.95 -18.11
C ARG A 235 6.16 -12.40 -19.57
#